data_AF-A0A8S2Z344-F1
#
_entry.id   AF-A0A8S2Z344-F1
#
_cell.length_a   1.000
_cell.length_b   1.000
_cell.length_c   1.000
_cell.angle_alpha   90.00
_cell.angle_beta   90.00
_cell.angle_gamma   90.00
#
_symmetry.space_group_name_H-M   'P 1'
#
loop_
_entity.id
_entity.type
_entity.pdbx_description
1 polymer ?
#
loop_
_entity_poly.entity_id
_entity_poly.type
_entity_poly.pdbx_seq_one_letter_code
_entity_poly.pdbx_strand_id
1 'polypeptide(L)'
;PKGLCVGGLGSPALLQTFGSGNAQFNTATPASFNFTTTYNQSNSAPTSDGHFSFINNLTGEYGTWHQAVDHTPDVTNGYMFLVNADQNPDEIYRSSINSLSIGTVYQFSAYAMNLLASPNEGVLPNITFEIRSPTNDLLASVSTGGIPETINSTWNQY
;
A
#
# COMPACT_ATOMS: atom_id res chain seq x y z
N PRO A 1 19.87 -20.07 18.27
CA PRO A 1 18.49 -20.39 17.87
C PRO A 1 17.48 -19.71 18.80
N LYS A 2 17.05 -18.49 18.46
CA LYS A 2 15.93 -17.83 19.15
C LYS A 2 14.66 -18.24 18.42
N GLY A 3 13.83 -19.02 19.11
CA GLY A 3 12.61 -19.60 18.57
C GLY A 3 11.64 -18.54 18.07
N LEU A 4 10.98 -18.85 16.95
CA LEU A 4 9.75 -18.17 16.55
C LEU A 4 8.75 -18.29 17.69
N CYS A 5 8.34 -17.16 18.26
CA CYS A 5 7.16 -17.13 19.11
C CYS A 5 5.94 -17.43 18.23
N VAL A 6 5.35 -18.61 18.43
CA VAL A 6 4.01 -18.95 17.93
C VAL A 6 2.98 -18.40 18.93
N GLY A 7 2.97 -17.07 19.10
CA GLY A 7 1.93 -16.35 19.81
C GLY A 7 1.14 -15.57 18.78
N GLY A 8 -0.18 -15.74 18.74
CA GLY A 8 -1.03 -14.94 17.86
C GLY A 8 -0.76 -13.47 18.10
N LEU A 9 -0.58 -12.70 17.02
CA LEU A 9 -0.49 -11.25 17.12
C LEU A 9 -1.78 -10.74 17.77
N GLY A 10 -1.66 -9.83 18.73
CA GLY A 10 -2.82 -9.13 19.28
C GLY A 10 -3.50 -8.27 18.21
N SER A 11 -4.61 -7.61 18.55
CA SER A 11 -5.27 -6.68 17.64
C SER A 11 -4.27 -5.65 17.10
N PRO A 12 -4.25 -5.39 15.78
CA PRO A 12 -3.27 -4.49 15.19
C PRO A 12 -3.46 -3.06 15.72
N ALA A 13 -2.36 -2.38 16.02
CA ALA A 13 -2.39 -0.96 16.40
C ALA A 13 -2.84 -0.05 15.24
N LEU A 14 -2.60 -0.51 14.01
CA LEU A 14 -3.11 0.08 12.78
C LEU A 14 -3.39 -1.06 11.79
N LEU A 15 -4.59 -1.06 11.23
CA LEU A 15 -4.97 -1.93 10.12
C LEU A 15 -5.63 -1.07 9.06
N GLN A 16 -5.02 -1.02 7.88
CA GLN A 16 -5.50 -0.21 6.76
C GLN A 16 -5.94 -1.12 5.62
N THR A 17 -7.26 -1.15 5.38
CA THR A 17 -7.88 -1.94 4.28
C THR A 17 -8.60 -1.07 3.26
N PHE A 18 -8.60 0.26 3.45
CA PHE A 18 -9.29 1.25 2.58
C PHE A 18 -10.80 1.00 2.35
N GLY A 19 -11.39 0.07 3.10
CA GLY A 19 -12.81 -0.27 3.07
C GLY A 19 -13.20 -1.09 1.84
N SER A 20 -14.49 -1.06 1.52
CA SER A 20 -15.08 -1.78 0.39
C SER A 20 -16.28 -1.03 -0.18
N GLY A 21 -16.61 -1.25 -1.45
CA GLY A 21 -17.79 -0.63 -2.06
C GLY A 21 -18.01 -0.98 -3.52
N ASN A 22 -19.23 -0.76 -4.02
CA ASN A 22 -19.61 -1.17 -5.38
C ASN A 22 -19.06 -0.25 -6.48
N ALA A 23 -18.81 1.02 -6.19
CA ALA A 23 -18.17 1.93 -7.13
C ALA A 23 -16.73 1.48 -7.36
N GLN A 24 -16.25 1.53 -8.60
CA GLN A 24 -14.87 1.14 -8.88
C GLN A 24 -13.86 2.00 -8.11
N PHE A 25 -14.09 3.31 -8.07
CA PHE A 25 -13.29 4.29 -7.37
C PHE A 25 -14.00 4.76 -6.10
N ASN A 26 -13.29 4.73 -4.97
CA ASN A 26 -13.75 5.32 -3.72
C ASN A 26 -13.39 6.82 -3.69
N THR A 27 -14.39 7.67 -3.48
CA THR A 27 -14.22 9.12 -3.38
C THR A 27 -13.83 9.59 -1.98
N ALA A 28 -13.70 8.68 -1.01
CA ALA A 28 -13.12 8.98 0.29
C ALA A 28 -11.71 9.54 0.12
N THR A 29 -11.36 10.55 0.92
CA THR A 29 -10.04 11.18 0.87
C THR A 29 -9.08 10.46 1.84
N PRO A 30 -7.75 10.67 1.73
CA PRO A 30 -6.78 10.11 2.68
C PRO A 30 -7.13 10.36 4.16
N ALA A 31 -7.73 11.52 4.45
CA ALA A 31 -8.19 11.88 5.78
C ALA A 31 -9.26 10.93 6.33
N SER A 32 -10.11 10.35 5.47
CA SER A 32 -11.09 9.32 5.87
C SER A 32 -10.44 8.03 6.40
N PHE A 33 -9.16 7.83 6.08
CA PHE A 33 -8.34 6.69 6.49
C PHE A 33 -7.18 7.12 7.42
N ASN A 34 -7.23 8.32 7.98
CA ASN A 34 -6.23 8.86 8.92
C ASN A 34 -4.79 8.85 8.39
N PHE A 35 -4.60 9.18 7.11
CA PHE A 35 -3.26 9.37 6.55
C PHE A 35 -3.19 10.60 5.63
N THR A 36 -1.97 11.03 5.33
CA THR A 36 -1.64 12.09 4.37
C THR A 36 -0.71 11.56 3.28
N THR A 37 -0.71 12.21 2.13
CA THR A 37 0.19 11.93 1.01
C THR A 37 0.46 13.22 0.24
N THR A 38 1.56 13.26 -0.50
CA THR A 38 1.87 14.37 -1.43
C THR A 38 1.28 14.13 -2.84
N TYR A 39 0.72 12.95 -3.09
CA TYR A 39 0.11 12.58 -4.37
C TYR A 39 -1.31 13.12 -4.50
N ASN A 40 -1.74 13.40 -5.73
CA ASN A 40 -3.09 13.88 -6.02
C ASN A 40 -4.06 12.71 -6.18
N GLN A 41 -5.24 12.81 -5.60
CA GLN A 41 -6.26 11.77 -5.78
C GLN A 41 -6.89 11.86 -7.18
N SER A 42 -6.93 10.73 -7.88
CA SER A 42 -7.80 10.48 -9.03
C SER A 42 -8.97 9.59 -8.61
N ASN A 43 -10.13 9.81 -9.23
CA ASN A 43 -11.33 8.98 -9.06
C ASN A 43 -11.82 8.44 -10.41
N SER A 44 -10.88 8.27 -11.34
CA SER A 44 -11.13 7.80 -12.71
C SER A 44 -9.88 7.15 -13.30
N ALA A 45 -10.09 6.22 -14.23
CA ALA A 45 -9.02 5.63 -15.03
C ALA A 45 -8.77 6.41 -16.35
N PRO A 46 -7.54 6.42 -16.87
CA PRO A 46 -6.34 5.91 -16.22
C PRO A 46 -5.85 6.86 -15.11
N THR A 47 -5.24 6.29 -14.07
CA THR A 47 -4.58 7.06 -13.01
C THR A 47 -3.27 7.63 -13.56
N SER A 48 -3.19 8.95 -13.71
CA SER A 48 -2.00 9.65 -14.25
C SER A 48 -0.79 9.56 -13.30
N ASP A 49 0.42 9.76 -13.84
CA ASP A 49 1.63 9.87 -13.02
C ASP A 49 1.48 10.96 -11.93
N GLY A 50 2.05 10.73 -10.76
CA GLY A 50 1.90 11.62 -9.60
C GLY A 50 0.52 11.58 -8.94
N HIS A 51 -0.32 10.60 -9.30
CA HIS A 51 -1.65 10.42 -8.70
C HIS A 51 -1.79 9.07 -8.00
N PHE A 52 -2.77 9.02 -7.11
CA PHE A 52 -3.24 7.79 -6.49
C PHE A 52 -4.75 7.64 -6.68
N SER A 53 -5.25 6.43 -6.53
CA SER A 53 -6.68 6.10 -6.49
C SER A 53 -6.96 5.07 -5.39
N PHE A 54 -8.14 5.13 -4.78
CA PHE A 54 -8.67 3.99 -4.03
C PHE A 54 -9.58 3.21 -4.96
N ILE A 55 -9.19 2.00 -5.34
CA ILE A 55 -9.84 1.27 -6.44
C ILE A 55 -10.11 -0.18 -6.06
N ASN A 56 -11.29 -0.72 -6.40
CA ASN A 56 -11.64 -2.10 -6.02
C ASN A 56 -11.27 -3.14 -7.08
N ASN A 57 -11.03 -2.71 -8.31
CA ASN A 57 -10.54 -3.52 -9.41
C ASN A 57 -9.74 -2.64 -10.39
N LEU A 58 -8.60 -3.14 -10.89
CA LEU A 58 -7.71 -2.39 -11.79
C LEU A 58 -8.16 -2.35 -13.26
N THR A 59 -9.43 -2.60 -13.58
CA THR A 59 -9.87 -2.57 -14.98
C THR A 59 -9.95 -1.15 -15.53
N GLY A 60 -9.68 -0.97 -16.83
CA GLY A 60 -9.75 0.34 -17.48
C GLY A 60 -8.53 1.25 -17.26
N GLU A 61 -7.55 0.81 -16.48
CA GLU A 61 -6.21 1.41 -16.39
C GLU A 61 -5.38 1.11 -17.66
N TYR A 62 -4.06 1.26 -17.59
CA TYR A 62 -3.17 0.99 -18.73
C TYR A 62 -3.17 -0.49 -19.14
N GLY A 63 -3.15 -0.77 -20.45
CA GLY A 63 -3.20 -2.14 -20.97
C GLY A 63 -1.96 -3.00 -20.69
N THR A 64 -0.87 -2.39 -20.24
CA THR A 64 0.35 -3.07 -19.78
C THR A 64 0.28 -3.44 -18.29
N TRP A 65 -0.71 -2.94 -17.57
CA TRP A 65 -0.88 -3.25 -16.14
C TRP A 65 -1.71 -4.52 -15.94
N HIS A 66 -1.49 -5.16 -14.80
CA HIS A 66 -2.31 -6.25 -14.34
C HIS A 66 -3.76 -5.81 -14.14
N GLN A 67 -4.70 -6.67 -14.55
CA GLN A 67 -6.03 -6.68 -13.98
C GLN A 67 -5.97 -7.44 -12.67
N ALA A 68 -6.23 -6.76 -11.55
CA ALA A 68 -6.22 -7.35 -10.22
C ALA A 68 -7.31 -6.75 -9.34
N VAL A 69 -7.59 -7.43 -8.23
CA VAL A 69 -8.47 -6.98 -7.14
C VAL A 69 -7.65 -6.77 -5.87
N ASP A 70 -8.26 -6.11 -4.89
CA ASP A 70 -7.69 -5.92 -3.55
C ASP A 70 -7.25 -7.24 -2.90
N HIS A 71 -6.25 -7.14 -2.02
CA HIS A 71 -5.65 -8.27 -1.31
C HIS A 71 -6.48 -8.73 -0.11
N THR A 72 -7.37 -7.90 0.45
CA THR A 72 -8.05 -8.21 1.71
C THR A 72 -8.91 -9.47 1.57
N PRO A 73 -8.60 -10.56 2.31
CA PRO A 73 -9.35 -11.80 2.20
C PRO A 73 -10.82 -11.62 2.59
N ASP A 74 -11.71 -12.37 1.93
CA ASP A 74 -13.14 -12.43 2.25
C ASP A 74 -13.89 -11.08 2.16
N VAL A 75 -13.31 -10.06 1.51
CA VAL A 75 -13.96 -8.77 1.27
C VAL A 75 -14.36 -8.64 -0.19
N THR A 76 -15.67 -8.69 -0.45
CA THR A 76 -16.21 -8.37 -1.77
C THR A 76 -16.02 -6.88 -2.07
N ASN A 77 -15.43 -6.58 -3.23
CA ASN A 77 -15.15 -5.21 -3.68
C ASN A 77 -14.34 -4.40 -2.66
N GLY A 78 -13.33 -5.02 -2.02
CA GLY A 78 -12.34 -4.32 -1.20
C GLY A 78 -11.58 -3.29 -2.03
N TYR A 79 -11.28 -2.13 -1.46
CA TYR A 79 -10.47 -1.11 -2.13
C TYR A 79 -9.00 -1.31 -1.83
N MET A 80 -8.16 -1.16 -2.85
CA MET A 80 -6.71 -1.08 -2.71
C MET A 80 -6.23 0.36 -2.95
N PHE A 81 -5.06 0.69 -2.41
CA PHE A 81 -4.39 1.97 -2.66
C PHE A 81 -3.49 1.84 -3.90
N LEU A 82 -4.00 2.31 -5.03
CA LEU A 82 -3.28 2.36 -6.30
C LEU A 82 -2.45 3.64 -6.35
N VAL A 83 -1.16 3.55 -6.62
CA VAL A 83 -0.28 4.72 -6.81
C VAL A 83 0.43 4.60 -8.15
N ASN A 84 0.28 5.62 -9.01
CA ASN A 84 1.11 5.78 -10.19
C ASN A 84 2.18 6.82 -9.90
N ALA A 85 3.38 6.36 -9.53
CA ALA A 85 4.45 7.24 -9.09
C ALA A 85 4.97 8.13 -10.23
N ASP A 86 5.23 9.42 -9.96
CA ASP A 86 5.95 10.30 -10.88
C ASP A 86 7.47 10.00 -10.88
N GLN A 87 8.21 10.53 -11.85
CA GLN A 87 9.67 10.47 -11.95
C GLN A 87 10.38 11.03 -10.72
N ASN A 88 9.73 11.94 -9.99
CA ASN A 88 10.19 12.43 -8.69
C ASN A 88 9.34 11.75 -7.60
N PRO A 89 9.71 10.54 -7.14
CA PRO A 89 8.96 9.84 -6.12
C PRO A 89 8.96 10.62 -4.80
N ASP A 90 7.85 10.55 -4.08
CA ASP A 90 7.64 11.27 -2.83
C ASP A 90 6.77 10.44 -1.87
N GLU A 91 6.29 11.05 -0.78
CA GLU A 91 5.53 10.37 0.26
C GLU A 91 4.13 9.92 -0.19
N ILE A 92 4.02 8.63 -0.50
CA ILE A 92 2.76 7.98 -0.87
C ILE A 92 1.81 7.77 0.32
N TYR A 93 2.33 7.68 1.56
CA TYR A 93 1.51 7.42 2.75
C TYR A 93 2.23 7.84 4.03
N ARG A 94 1.58 8.63 4.86
CA ARG A 94 1.99 8.93 6.24
C ARG A 94 0.80 8.88 7.17
N SER A 95 0.88 8.04 8.20
CA SER A 95 -0.12 7.97 9.27
C SER A 95 0.56 8.01 10.63
N SER A 96 -0.16 8.55 11.63
CA SER A 96 0.28 8.59 13.02
C SER A 96 -0.38 7.45 13.79
N ILE A 97 0.43 6.58 14.37
CA ILE A 97 -0.05 5.50 15.23
C ILE A 97 0.00 5.98 16.68
N ASN A 98 -1.18 6.06 17.32
CA ASN A 98 -1.32 6.51 18.69
C ASN A 98 -1.50 5.34 19.66
N SER A 99 -1.38 5.61 20.96
CA SER A 99 -1.66 4.64 22.03
C SER A 99 -0.82 3.36 21.99
N LEU A 100 0.43 3.47 21.50
CA LEU A 100 1.41 2.40 21.61
C LEU A 100 1.83 2.19 23.08
N SER A 101 2.03 0.93 23.45
CA SER A 101 2.41 0.50 24.79
C SER A 101 3.92 0.39 24.91
N ILE A 102 4.49 1.03 25.94
CA ILE A 102 5.92 0.96 26.24
C ILE A 102 6.31 -0.49 26.56
N GLY A 103 7.46 -0.92 26.05
CA GLY A 103 7.97 -2.29 26.26
C GLY A 103 7.31 -3.35 25.37
N THR A 104 6.43 -2.96 24.45
CA THR A 104 5.81 -3.87 23.48
C THR A 104 6.62 -3.91 22.19
N VAL A 105 6.82 -5.12 21.65
CA VAL A 105 7.38 -5.32 20.30
C VAL A 105 6.24 -5.25 19.29
N TYR A 106 6.36 -4.35 18.33
CA TYR A 106 5.42 -4.21 17.23
C TYR A 106 5.98 -4.85 15.97
N GLN A 107 5.09 -5.48 15.19
CA GLN A 107 5.40 -5.96 13.86
C GLN A 107 4.71 -5.04 12.85
N PHE A 108 5.43 -4.72 11.78
CA PHE A 108 4.89 -4.07 10.60
C PHE A 108 4.83 -5.10 9.47
N SER A 109 3.78 -5.04 8.65
CA SER A 109 3.79 -5.66 7.34
C SER A 109 2.87 -4.92 6.38
N ALA A 110 3.21 -4.94 5.09
CA ALA A 110 2.39 -4.43 4.01
C ALA A 110 2.35 -5.42 2.85
N TYR A 111 1.27 -5.37 2.06
CA TYR A 111 1.18 -6.11 0.81
C TYR A 111 1.30 -5.14 -0.36
N ALA A 112 2.20 -5.43 -1.30
CA ALA A 112 2.40 -4.62 -2.49
C ALA A 112 2.60 -5.49 -3.75
N MET A 113 2.17 -4.94 -4.88
CA MET A 113 2.28 -5.55 -6.21
C MET A 113 2.86 -4.52 -7.18
N ASN A 114 3.76 -4.94 -8.07
CA ASN A 114 4.09 -4.14 -9.23
C ASN A 114 2.94 -4.23 -10.23
N LEU A 115 2.34 -3.09 -10.58
CA LEU A 115 1.20 -3.05 -11.48
C LEU A 115 1.58 -3.47 -12.89
N LEU A 116 2.83 -3.26 -13.31
CA LEU A 116 3.30 -3.55 -14.65
C LEU A 116 3.46 -5.06 -14.84
N ALA A 117 2.72 -5.62 -15.79
CA ALA A 117 2.76 -7.05 -16.09
C ALA A 117 4.07 -7.42 -16.81
N SER A 118 4.60 -8.60 -16.54
CA SER A 118 5.82 -9.07 -17.21
C SER A 118 5.52 -9.66 -18.60
N PRO A 119 6.42 -9.50 -19.59
CA PRO A 119 7.56 -8.58 -19.59
C PRO A 119 7.18 -7.25 -20.25
N ASN A 120 7.30 -6.15 -19.52
CA ASN A 120 7.23 -4.80 -20.08
C ASN A 120 8.49 -3.97 -19.79
N GLU A 121 9.40 -4.46 -18.94
CA GLU A 121 10.73 -3.87 -18.67
C GLU A 121 10.69 -2.40 -18.22
N GLY A 122 9.73 -2.06 -17.38
CA GLY A 122 9.57 -0.72 -16.82
C GLY A 122 10.47 -0.44 -15.61
N VAL A 123 10.32 0.76 -15.06
CA VAL A 123 10.96 1.14 -13.80
C VAL A 123 10.28 0.37 -12.66
N LEU A 124 11.06 -0.43 -11.94
CA LEU A 124 10.53 -1.21 -10.81
C LEU A 124 10.20 -0.27 -9.64
N PRO A 125 8.98 -0.31 -9.10
CA PRO A 125 8.64 0.47 -7.93
C PRO A 125 9.45 -0.03 -6.73
N ASN A 126 9.95 0.89 -5.92
CA ASN A 126 10.68 0.60 -4.69
C ASN A 126 10.14 1.47 -3.56
N ILE A 127 9.56 0.83 -2.54
CA ILE A 127 8.93 1.49 -1.41
C ILE A 127 9.85 1.36 -0.20
N THR A 128 10.11 2.48 0.47
CA THR A 128 10.77 2.49 1.77
C THR A 128 9.74 2.78 2.85
N PHE A 129 9.55 1.84 3.77
CA PHE A 129 8.74 2.03 4.95
C PHE A 129 9.63 2.55 6.08
N GLU A 130 9.13 3.56 6.80
CA GLU A 130 9.81 4.15 7.94
C GLU A 130 8.85 4.27 9.13
N ILE A 131 9.33 3.86 10.30
CA ILE A 131 8.69 4.17 11.58
C ILE A 131 9.52 5.25 12.24
N ARG A 132 8.89 6.38 12.53
CA ARG A 132 9.54 7.55 13.13
C ARG A 132 8.91 7.91 14.47
N SER A 133 9.70 8.49 15.36
CA SER A 133 9.22 9.06 16.62
C SER A 133 8.36 10.31 16.35
N PRO A 134 7.59 10.80 17.34
CA PRO A 134 6.88 12.08 17.22
C PRO A 134 7.80 13.30 16.98
N THR A 135 9.09 13.17 17.34
CA THR A 135 10.14 14.17 17.08
C THR A 135 10.88 13.93 15.75
N ASN A 136 10.36 13.03 14.91
CA ASN A 136 10.85 12.66 13.57
C ASN A 136 12.17 11.85 13.54
N ASP A 137 12.59 11.28 14.67
CA ASP A 137 13.74 10.38 14.72
C ASP A 137 13.40 9.04 14.07
N LEU A 138 14.29 8.51 13.23
CA LEU A 138 14.08 7.20 12.61
C LEU A 138 14.25 6.08 13.65
N LEU A 139 13.19 5.29 13.85
CA LEU A 139 13.17 4.17 14.78
C LEU A 139 13.39 2.82 14.08
N ALA A 140 12.80 2.65 12.90
CA ALA A 140 12.96 1.47 12.06
C ALA A 140 12.72 1.82 10.59
N SER A 141 13.36 1.07 9.68
CA SER A 141 13.13 1.19 8.25
C SER A 141 13.30 -0.16 7.55
N VAL A 142 12.51 -0.38 6.50
CA VAL A 142 12.65 -1.51 5.58
C VAL A 142 12.32 -1.04 4.17
N SER A 143 13.10 -1.49 3.18
CA SER A 143 12.84 -1.25 1.76
C SER A 143 12.37 -2.55 1.12
N THR A 144 11.41 -2.45 0.19
CA THR A 144 10.98 -3.58 -0.64
C THR A 144 12.07 -4.00 -1.63
N GLY A 145 13.05 -3.14 -1.91
CA GLY A 145 13.81 -3.20 -3.16
C GLY A 145 12.91 -2.94 -4.37
N GLY A 146 13.41 -3.17 -5.58
CA GLY A 146 12.56 -3.14 -6.77
C GLY A 146 11.56 -4.29 -6.74
N ILE A 147 10.27 -3.99 -6.65
CA ILE A 147 9.20 -4.99 -6.71
C ILE A 147 9.16 -5.53 -8.16
N PRO A 148 9.41 -6.81 -8.37
CA PRO A 148 9.57 -7.36 -9.72
C PRO A 148 8.24 -7.35 -10.49
N GLU A 149 8.35 -7.23 -11.82
CA GLU A 149 7.23 -7.56 -12.71
C GLU A 149 6.93 -9.05 -12.62
N THR A 150 5.65 -9.40 -12.69
CA THR A 150 5.19 -10.79 -12.64
C THR A 150 4.31 -11.11 -13.84
N ILE A 151 4.24 -12.38 -14.27
CA ILE A 151 3.33 -12.78 -15.35
C ILE A 151 1.87 -12.70 -14.86
N ASN A 152 1.63 -13.10 -13.61
CA ASN A 152 0.31 -13.06 -12.97
C ASN A 152 0.32 -11.99 -11.87
N SER A 153 -0.81 -11.31 -11.65
CA SER A 153 -0.97 -10.35 -10.56
C SER A 153 -0.66 -11.01 -9.20
N THR A 154 0.43 -10.58 -8.55
CA THR A 154 0.92 -11.22 -7.32
C THR A 154 1.15 -10.18 -6.21
N TRP A 155 0.40 -10.30 -5.12
CA TRP A 155 0.62 -9.51 -3.91
C TRP A 155 1.78 -10.13 -3.11
N ASN A 156 2.78 -9.32 -2.77
CA ASN A 156 3.93 -9.74 -1.97
C ASN A 156 3.86 -9.08 -0.60
N GLN A 157 4.12 -9.85 0.46
CA GLN A 157 4.23 -9.33 1.82
C GLN A 157 5.64 -8.80 2.08
N TYR A 158 5.72 -7.62 2.68
CA TYR A 158 6.95 -6.95 3.14
C TYR A 158 6.84 -6.58 4.61
#